data_AF-A0A6C1S458-F1
#
_entry.id   AF-A0A6C1S458-F1
#
_cell.length_a   1.000
_cell.length_b   1.000
_cell.length_c   1.000
_cell.angle_alpha   90.00
_cell.angle_beta   90.00
_cell.angle_gamma   90.00
#
_symmetry.space_group_name_H-M   'P 1'
#
loop_
_entity.id
_entity.type
_entity.pdbx_description
1 polymer ?
#
loop_
_entity_poly.entity_id
_entity_poly.type
_entity_poly.pdbx_seq_one_letter_code
_entity_poly.pdbx_strand_id
1 'polypeptide(L)'
;MSDAGGRYLWEDNSGRENFPVDIESVISRGRQADYWINTGTAQSAGDILRTDSRLGSLPPLAAGNIYNNNARTNRYGGNDYWESGIVNPHIILADLVWIFHRELLPDHEPVYYRKLE
;
A
#
# COMPACT_ATOMS: atom_id res chain seq x y z
N MET A 1 -4.22 8.46 -5.23
CA MET A 1 -4.81 8.33 -3.87
C MET A 1 -6.07 9.16 -3.76
N SER A 2 -5.99 10.49 -3.99
CA SER A 2 -7.18 11.37 -3.97
C SER A 2 -8.32 10.88 -4.87
N ASP A 3 -8.01 10.44 -6.10
CA ASP A 3 -9.03 9.93 -7.05
C ASP A 3 -9.71 8.64 -6.59
N ALA A 4 -9.12 7.92 -5.63
CA ALA A 4 -9.68 6.73 -5.02
C ALA A 4 -10.37 7.01 -3.67
N GLY A 5 -10.50 8.29 -3.27
CA GLY A 5 -11.05 8.68 -1.96
C GLY A 5 -10.06 8.65 -0.80
N GLY A 6 -8.78 8.34 -1.06
CA GLY A 6 -7.74 8.24 -0.03
C GLY A 6 -6.95 9.53 0.19
N ARG A 7 -6.56 9.79 1.45
CA ARG A 7 -5.69 10.90 1.83
C ARG A 7 -4.27 10.41 2.12
N TYR A 8 -3.28 11.03 1.51
CA TYR A 8 -1.87 10.64 1.70
C TYR A 8 -1.28 11.34 2.93
N LEU A 9 -0.58 10.59 3.80
CA LEU A 9 -0.03 11.11 5.07
C LEU A 9 1.02 12.22 4.92
N TRP A 10 1.62 12.33 3.73
CA TRP A 10 2.60 13.37 3.41
C TRP A 10 2.13 14.26 2.25
N GLU A 11 0.83 14.50 2.14
CA GLU A 11 0.25 15.44 1.16
C GLU A 11 0.76 16.88 1.34
N ASP A 12 1.29 17.22 2.52
CA ASP A 12 1.94 18.49 2.83
C ASP A 12 3.33 18.64 2.18
N ASN A 13 3.91 17.56 1.66
CA ASN A 13 5.18 17.60 0.94
C ASN A 13 4.98 17.96 -0.54
N SER A 14 5.38 19.17 -0.93
CA SER A 14 5.30 19.66 -2.32
C SER A 14 6.47 19.21 -3.21
N GLY A 15 7.43 18.45 -2.68
CA GLY A 15 8.53 17.87 -3.45
C GLY A 15 8.03 16.90 -4.51
N ARG A 16 8.62 16.95 -5.71
CA ARG A 16 8.29 16.04 -6.82
C ARG A 16 9.16 14.78 -6.86
N GLU A 17 10.02 14.62 -5.86
CA GLU A 17 11.03 13.58 -5.77
C GLU A 17 10.71 12.59 -4.66
N ASN A 18 11.26 11.38 -4.77
CA ASN A 18 11.24 10.44 -3.67
C ASN A 18 12.06 11.04 -2.51
N PHE A 19 11.45 11.15 -1.35
CA PHE A 19 12.12 11.61 -0.15
C PHE A 19 12.19 10.47 0.87
N PRO A 20 13.38 10.19 1.44
CA PRO A 20 13.48 9.24 2.54
C PRO A 20 12.78 9.81 3.76
N VAL A 21 11.98 8.97 4.43
CA VAL A 21 11.34 9.30 5.72
C VAL A 21 12.00 8.44 6.78
N ASP A 22 12.41 9.04 7.88
CA ASP A 22 12.95 8.30 9.02
C ASP A 22 11.85 7.47 9.71
N ILE A 23 12.28 6.40 10.37
CA ILE A 23 11.35 5.44 10.98
C ILE A 23 10.48 6.07 12.09
N GLU A 24 11.00 7.05 12.84
CA GLU A 24 10.23 7.71 13.90
C GLU A 24 9.11 8.54 13.30
N SER A 25 9.38 9.25 12.20
CA SER A 25 8.35 9.99 11.44
C SER A 25 7.28 9.05 10.86
N VAL A 26 7.68 7.88 10.35
CA VAL A 26 6.73 6.84 9.89
C VAL A 26 5.87 6.35 11.04
N ILE A 27 6.44 6.03 12.20
CA ILE A 27 5.69 5.59 13.39
C ILE A 27 4.76 6.69 13.90
N SER A 28 5.24 7.93 13.94
CA SER A 28 4.50 9.08 14.47
C SER A 28 3.29 9.44 13.60
N ARG A 29 3.50 9.66 12.29
CA ARG A 29 2.41 9.99 11.35
C ARG A 29 1.56 8.76 11.01
N GLY A 30 2.17 7.58 10.93
CA GLY A 30 1.51 6.32 10.61
C GLY A 30 0.42 5.91 11.59
N ARG A 31 0.46 6.42 12.83
CA ARG A 31 -0.63 6.25 13.82
C ARG A 31 -1.96 6.86 13.39
N GLN A 32 -1.98 7.71 12.37
CA GLN A 32 -3.18 8.33 11.83
C GLN A 32 -3.67 7.65 10.54
N ALA A 33 -2.98 6.62 10.04
CA ALA A 33 -3.39 5.91 8.84
C ALA A 33 -4.36 4.78 9.14
N ASP A 34 -5.34 4.61 8.26
CA ASP A 34 -6.24 3.45 8.25
C ASP A 34 -5.69 2.30 7.38
N TYR A 35 -4.86 2.63 6.39
CA TYR A 35 -4.30 1.70 5.41
C TYR A 35 -2.80 1.93 5.20
N TRP A 36 -2.06 0.85 4.94
CA TRP A 36 -0.69 0.91 4.44
C TRP A 36 -0.63 0.26 3.05
N ILE A 37 -0.31 1.07 2.04
CA ILE A 37 -0.21 0.67 0.64
C ILE A 37 1.26 0.69 0.19
N ASN A 38 1.63 -0.21 -0.73
CA ASN A 38 2.97 -0.28 -1.35
C ASN A 38 4.11 -0.50 -0.32
N THR A 39 4.06 -1.60 0.43
CA THR A 39 5.03 -1.95 1.48
C THR A 39 6.38 -2.47 0.95
N GLY A 40 6.80 -2.03 -0.25
CA GLY A 40 8.05 -2.43 -0.88
C GLY A 40 8.15 -3.94 -1.11
N THR A 41 9.21 -4.57 -0.60
CA THR A 41 9.49 -5.99 -0.81
C THR A 41 8.77 -6.93 0.16
N ALA A 42 8.07 -6.39 1.17
CA ALA A 42 7.38 -7.20 2.17
C ALA A 42 6.36 -8.14 1.52
N GLN A 43 6.42 -9.41 1.92
CA GLN A 43 5.51 -10.47 1.48
C GLN A 43 4.44 -10.81 2.53
N SER A 44 4.67 -10.43 3.79
CA SER A 44 3.79 -10.67 4.92
C SER A 44 3.87 -9.51 5.93
N ALA A 45 2.91 -9.41 6.85
CA ALA A 45 3.00 -8.51 8.00
C ALA A 45 4.22 -8.87 8.89
N GLY A 46 4.56 -10.16 8.97
CA GLY A 46 5.77 -10.63 9.66
C GLY A 46 7.06 -10.07 9.06
N ASP A 47 7.12 -9.85 7.75
CA ASP A 47 8.29 -9.23 7.10
C ASP A 47 8.48 -7.78 7.55
N ILE A 48 7.37 -7.03 7.68
CA ILE A 48 7.37 -5.65 8.15
C ILE A 48 7.88 -5.59 9.60
N LEU A 49 7.40 -6.49 10.46
CA LEU A 49 7.81 -6.55 11.87
C LEU A 49 9.27 -6.94 12.06
N ARG A 50 9.86 -7.69 11.11
CA ARG A 50 11.30 -8.00 11.12
C ARG A 50 12.16 -6.80 10.73
N THR A 51 11.61 -5.81 10.03
CA THR A 51 12.34 -4.55 9.76
C THR A 51 12.45 -3.71 11.03
N ASP A 52 11.35 -3.50 11.73
CA ASP A 52 11.32 -2.85 13.04
C ASP A 52 10.07 -3.28 13.80
N SER A 53 10.24 -3.85 15.00
CA SER A 53 9.13 -4.38 15.80
C SER A 53 8.12 -3.30 16.24
N ARG A 54 8.53 -2.04 16.31
CA ARG A 54 7.69 -0.91 16.71
C ARG A 54 6.61 -0.60 15.68
N LEU A 55 6.80 -1.02 14.43
CA LEU A 55 5.78 -0.93 13.38
C LEU A 55 4.52 -1.73 13.73
N GLY A 56 4.62 -2.72 14.62
CA GLY A 56 3.46 -3.45 15.15
C GLY A 56 2.43 -2.58 15.88
N SER A 57 2.81 -1.37 16.28
CA SER A 57 1.89 -0.40 16.90
C SER A 57 1.06 0.39 15.90
N LEU A 58 1.31 0.25 14.59
CA LEU A 58 0.59 0.99 13.57
C LEU A 58 -0.83 0.43 13.40
N PRO A 59 -1.87 1.29 13.40
CA PRO A 59 -3.25 0.86 13.18
C PRO A 59 -3.48 -0.05 11.95
N PRO A 60 -2.87 0.19 10.76
CA PRO A 60 -3.08 -0.71 9.63
C PRO A 60 -2.51 -2.11 9.85
N LEU A 61 -1.45 -2.30 10.67
CA LEU A 61 -0.98 -3.64 11.04
C LEU A 61 -2.01 -4.36 11.92
N ALA A 62 -2.52 -3.67 12.95
CA ALA A 62 -3.50 -4.24 13.87
C ALA A 62 -4.84 -4.56 13.19
N ALA A 63 -5.30 -3.71 12.28
CA ALA A 63 -6.52 -3.91 11.50
C ALA A 63 -6.34 -4.89 10.32
N GLY A 64 -5.10 -5.28 10.01
CA GLY A 64 -4.75 -6.03 8.81
C GLY A 64 -4.97 -5.25 7.51
N ASN A 65 -5.05 -3.93 7.54
CA ASN A 65 -5.27 -3.09 6.36
C ASN A 65 -3.97 -2.77 5.62
N ILE A 66 -3.21 -3.81 5.31
CA ILE A 66 -1.92 -3.71 4.62
C ILE A 66 -2.03 -4.37 3.26
N TYR A 67 -1.68 -3.61 2.23
CA TYR A 67 -1.76 -4.07 0.85
C TYR A 67 -0.47 -3.73 0.12
N ASN A 68 -0.03 -4.66 -0.72
CA ASN A 68 1.17 -4.47 -1.53
C ASN A 68 0.85 -4.71 -3.00
N ASN A 69 1.52 -3.95 -3.87
CA ASN A 69 1.35 -3.96 -5.33
C ASN A 69 2.16 -5.09 -5.99
N ASN A 70 2.25 -6.24 -5.33
CA ASN A 70 3.09 -7.36 -5.76
C ASN A 70 2.28 -8.65 -6.00
N ALA A 71 0.97 -8.54 -6.17
CA ALA A 71 0.08 -9.68 -6.42
C ALA A 71 0.48 -10.50 -7.65
N ARG A 72 1.03 -9.83 -8.67
CA ARG A 72 1.50 -10.42 -9.92
C ARG A 72 3.02 -10.33 -10.05
N THR A 73 3.71 -10.87 -9.05
CA THR A 73 5.17 -11.02 -9.06
C THR A 73 5.56 -12.45 -9.43
N ASN A 74 6.41 -12.62 -10.44
CA ASN A 74 6.87 -13.95 -10.86
C ASN A 74 8.06 -14.43 -9.99
N ARG A 75 8.46 -15.69 -10.18
CA ARG A 75 9.58 -16.31 -9.44
C ARG A 75 10.95 -15.65 -9.64
N TYR A 76 11.10 -14.80 -10.66
CA TYR A 76 12.31 -14.06 -10.97
C TYR A 76 12.28 -12.62 -10.42
N GLY A 77 11.21 -12.23 -9.72
CA GLY A 77 11.03 -10.89 -9.17
C GLY A 77 10.45 -9.86 -10.14
N GLY A 78 10.07 -10.27 -11.36
CA GLY A 78 9.34 -9.39 -12.28
C GLY A 78 7.94 -9.11 -11.74
N ASN A 79 7.57 -7.83 -11.61
CA ASN A 79 6.31 -7.38 -11.04
C ASN A 79 5.50 -6.61 -12.09
N ASP A 80 4.36 -7.20 -12.47
CA ASP A 80 3.49 -6.71 -13.53
C ASP A 80 2.87 -5.33 -13.23
N TYR A 81 2.80 -4.91 -11.97
CA TYR A 81 2.41 -3.54 -11.62
C TYR A 81 3.35 -2.51 -12.29
N TRP A 82 4.65 -2.79 -12.31
CA TRP A 82 5.64 -1.88 -12.92
C TRP A 82 5.73 -2.00 -14.43
N GLU A 83 5.25 -3.12 -15.00
CA GLU A 83 5.32 -3.41 -16.43
C GLU A 83 4.03 -2.97 -17.15
N SER A 84 2.88 -3.57 -16.81
CA SER A 84 1.60 -3.25 -17.46
C SER A 84 0.76 -2.23 -16.69
N GLY A 85 1.01 -2.03 -15.40
CA GLY A 85 0.22 -1.09 -14.58
C GLY A 85 0.34 0.36 -15.04
N ILE A 86 1.51 0.75 -15.57
CA ILE A 86 1.74 2.11 -16.08
C ILE A 86 0.85 2.47 -17.28
N VAL A 87 0.51 1.48 -18.12
CA VAL A 87 -0.41 1.66 -19.27
C VAL A 87 -1.86 1.32 -18.92
N ASN A 88 -2.12 0.77 -17.73
CA ASN A 88 -3.45 0.45 -17.22
C ASN A 88 -3.76 1.14 -15.87
N PRO A 89 -3.63 2.48 -15.78
CA PRO A 89 -3.84 3.20 -14.51
C PRO A 89 -5.28 3.08 -13.98
N HIS A 90 -6.25 2.83 -14.86
CA HIS A 90 -7.64 2.59 -14.49
C HIS A 90 -7.84 1.29 -13.69
N ILE A 91 -7.04 0.25 -13.94
CA ILE A 91 -7.07 -0.99 -13.16
C ILE A 91 -6.45 -0.76 -11.78
N ILE A 92 -5.31 -0.05 -11.72
CA ILE A 92 -4.71 0.37 -10.45
C ILE A 92 -5.71 1.18 -9.61
N LEU A 93 -6.44 2.10 -10.26
CA LEU A 93 -7.46 2.89 -9.59
C LEU A 93 -8.61 2.02 -9.06
N ALA A 94 -9.10 1.06 -9.85
CA ALA A 94 -10.16 0.13 -9.43
C ALA A 94 -9.73 -0.70 -8.21
N ASP A 95 -8.49 -1.22 -8.19
CA ASP A 95 -7.93 -1.93 -7.05
C ASP A 95 -7.90 -1.04 -5.79
N LEU A 96 -7.46 0.21 -5.91
CA LEU A 96 -7.41 1.15 -4.78
C LEU A 96 -8.81 1.53 -4.29
N VAL A 97 -9.76 1.78 -5.20
CA VAL A 97 -11.16 2.02 -4.84
C VAL A 97 -11.72 0.81 -4.10
N TRP A 98 -11.46 -0.40 -4.58
CA TRP A 98 -11.87 -1.62 -3.88
C TRP A 98 -11.23 -1.74 -2.49
N ILE A 99 -9.96 -1.39 -2.33
CA ILE A 99 -9.28 -1.43 -1.03
C ILE A 99 -9.92 -0.45 -0.03
N PHE A 100 -10.22 0.78 -0.46
CA PHE A 100 -10.72 1.84 0.43
C PHE A 100 -12.24 1.81 0.62
N HIS A 101 -12.98 1.31 -0.38
CA HIS A 101 -14.44 1.38 -0.50
C HIS A 101 -14.99 0.09 -1.13
N ARG A 102 -14.82 -1.05 -0.44
CA ARG A 102 -15.27 -2.37 -0.92
C ARG A 102 -16.75 -2.41 -1.30
N GLU A 103 -17.57 -1.61 -0.63
CA GLU A 103 -19.01 -1.47 -0.88
C GLU A 103 -19.35 -0.92 -2.27
N LEU A 104 -18.43 -0.18 -2.90
CA LEU A 104 -18.65 0.39 -4.24
C LEU A 104 -18.35 -0.62 -5.35
N LEU A 105 -17.52 -1.62 -5.07
CA LEU A 105 -17.07 -2.62 -6.05
C LEU A 105 -17.08 -4.03 -5.43
N PRO A 106 -18.23 -4.54 -4.95
CA PRO A 106 -18.30 -5.76 -4.15
C PRO A 106 -17.75 -7.02 -4.87
N ASP A 107 -17.86 -7.03 -6.20
CA ASP A 107 -17.43 -8.15 -7.05
C ASP A 107 -16.07 -7.93 -7.72
N HIS A 108 -15.35 -6.84 -7.38
CA HIS A 108 -14.04 -6.56 -7.97
C HIS A 108 -12.96 -7.46 -7.36
N GLU A 109 -12.20 -8.13 -8.22
CA GLU A 109 -11.02 -8.89 -7.85
C GLU A 109 -9.77 -8.03 -8.11
N PRO A 110 -8.98 -7.70 -7.08
CA PRO A 110 -7.83 -6.84 -7.27
C PRO A 110 -6.75 -7.52 -8.13
N VAL A 111 -6.21 -6.78 -9.10
CA VAL A 111 -5.29 -7.30 -10.11
C VAL A 111 -3.83 -7.17 -9.70
N TYR A 112 -3.44 -5.99 -9.22
CA TYR A 112 -2.06 -5.66 -8.86
C TYR A 112 -1.82 -5.71 -7.35
N TYR A 113 -2.87 -5.44 -6.58
CA TYR A 113 -2.79 -5.40 -5.13
C TYR A 113 -3.21 -6.71 -4.48
N ARG A 114 -2.51 -7.09 -3.41
CA ARG A 114 -2.94 -8.14 -2.49
C ARG A 114 -2.82 -7.68 -1.06
N LYS A 115 -3.65 -8.23 -0.20
CA LYS A 115 -3.52 -8.08 1.25
C LYS A 115 -2.27 -8.81 1.73
N LEU A 116 -1.55 -8.23 2.69
CA LEU A 116 -0.50 -8.94 3.42
C LEU A 116 -1.11 -9.60 4.66
N GLU A 117 -0.87 -10.90 4.79
CA GLU A 117 -1.23 -11.71 5.96
C GLU A 117 -0.13 -11.65 7.03
#